data_AF-A0A248L8T7-F1
#
_entry.id   AF-A0A248L8T7-F1
#
_cell.length_a   1.000
_cell.length_b   1.000
_cell.length_c   1.000
_cell.angle_alpha   90.00
_cell.angle_beta   90.00
_cell.angle_gamma   90.00
#
_symmetry.space_group_name_H-M   'P 1'
#
loop_
_entity.id
_entity.type
_entity.pdbx_description
1 polymer ?
#
loop_
_entity_poly.entity_id
_entity_poly.type
_entity_poly.pdbx_seq_one_letter_code
_entity_poly.pdbx_strand_id
1 'polypeptide(L)'
;MLLLDIDNSILFDEATMRTMNKPTLLVERMDGNKQFMTMRAHLRLKRLVEINQVIPVTSRTVDQFKHLELFQIDAKPKWAILESGKTLLKEGKSDKRYENWLRQHQQPATMSSILIYLEEVEVTNWQAYPAMTLSERLTRPHEGISSVEDESALLEELFHRYQT
;
A
#
# COMPACT_ATOMS: atom_id res chain seq x y z
N MET A 1 10.47 -4.10 3.94
CA MET A 1 9.50 -3.36 3.12
C MET A 1 8.09 -3.54 3.69
N LEU A 2 7.33 -2.45 3.75
CA LEU A 2 5.96 -2.42 4.26
C LEU A 2 4.96 -2.75 3.15
N LEU A 3 4.17 -3.81 3.36
CA LEU A 3 2.91 -4.05 2.68
C LEU A 3 1.81 -3.29 3.43
N LEU A 4 1.22 -2.29 2.78
CA LEU A 4 0.28 -1.35 3.40
C LEU A 4 -1.12 -1.55 2.84
N ASP A 5 -2.02 -2.14 3.64
CA ASP A 5 -3.42 -2.31 3.27
C ASP A 5 -4.16 -0.96 3.34
N ILE A 6 -4.31 -0.33 2.18
CA ILE A 6 -4.86 1.02 2.03
C ILE A 6 -6.33 1.08 2.42
N ASP A 7 -7.06 -0.01 2.24
CA ASP A 7 -8.50 -0.06 2.46
C ASP A 7 -8.86 0.00 3.94
N ASN A 8 -7.92 -0.39 4.82
CA ASN A 8 -8.15 -0.60 6.25
C ASN A 8 -7.16 0.13 7.16
N SER A 9 -6.41 1.12 6.64
CA SER A 9 -5.37 1.80 7.44
C SER A 9 -5.47 3.32 7.42
N ILE A 10 -5.05 3.95 6.33
CA ILE A 10 -4.68 5.37 6.30
C ILE A 10 -5.76 6.27 5.70
N LEU A 11 -6.84 5.66 5.17
CA LEU A 11 -7.94 6.35 4.53
C LEU A 11 -9.17 6.31 5.43
N PHE A 12 -9.91 7.42 5.45
CA PHE A 12 -11.19 7.51 6.16
C PHE A 12 -12.17 8.38 5.38
N ASP A 13 -13.46 8.22 5.70
CA ASP A 13 -14.55 8.89 5.01
C ASP A 13 -14.76 10.36 5.45
N GLU A 14 -15.69 11.03 4.78
CA GLU A 14 -16.04 12.43 5.07
C GLU A 14 -16.65 12.60 6.47
N ALA A 15 -17.39 11.62 6.98
CA ALA A 15 -18.00 11.68 8.31
C ALA A 15 -16.93 11.68 9.41
N THR A 16 -15.94 10.79 9.30
CA THR A 16 -14.78 10.70 10.21
C THR A 16 -13.90 11.93 10.12
N MET A 17 -13.68 12.46 8.90
CA MET A 17 -12.94 13.70 8.71
C MET A 17 -13.56 14.87 9.49
N ARG A 18 -14.89 15.01 9.48
CA ARG A 18 -15.60 16.12 10.14
C ARG A 18 -15.51 16.10 11.67
N THR A 19 -15.24 14.94 12.27
CA THR A 19 -15.08 14.81 13.72
C THR A 19 -13.64 14.99 14.18
N MET A 20 -12.67 14.99 13.26
CA MET A 20 -11.26 15.11 13.59
C MET A 20 -10.84 16.55 13.89
N ASN A 21 -10.08 16.70 14.97
CA ASN A 21 -9.37 17.94 15.30
C ASN A 21 -7.92 17.92 14.80
N LYS A 22 -7.70 17.45 13.57
CA LYS A 22 -6.39 17.36 12.91
C LYS A 22 -6.53 17.82 11.46
N PRO A 23 -5.52 18.50 10.88
CA PRO A 23 -5.55 18.84 9.45
C PRO A 23 -5.60 17.59 8.57
N THR A 24 -6.54 17.57 7.61
CA THR A 24 -6.77 16.45 6.67
C THR A 24 -6.64 16.90 5.22
N LEU A 25 -6.30 15.97 4.34
CA LEU A 25 -6.30 16.11 2.89
C LEU A 25 -7.35 15.20 2.29
N LEU A 26 -8.04 15.69 1.27
CA LEU A 26 -8.82 14.84 0.38
C LEU A 26 -7.87 14.15 -0.58
N VAL A 27 -7.94 12.82 -0.65
CA VAL A 27 -6.98 12.00 -1.42
C VAL A 27 -7.63 11.14 -2.50
N GLU A 28 -8.96 11.02 -2.50
CA GLU A 28 -9.72 10.32 -3.53
C GLU A 28 -11.10 10.97 -3.73
N ARG A 29 -11.55 11.05 -4.98
CA ARG A 29 -12.92 11.36 -5.36
C ARG A 29 -13.41 10.32 -6.37
N MET A 30 -14.38 9.51 -5.99
CA MET A 30 -14.92 8.45 -6.84
C MET A 30 -16.41 8.28 -6.58
N ASP A 31 -17.25 8.42 -7.61
CA ASP A 31 -18.70 8.21 -7.56
C ASP A 31 -19.41 8.94 -6.40
N GLY A 32 -19.00 10.18 -6.12
CA GLY A 32 -19.54 10.99 -5.02
C GLY A 32 -18.97 10.66 -3.64
N ASN A 33 -18.22 9.56 -3.52
CA ASN A 33 -17.49 9.21 -2.31
C ASN A 33 -16.15 9.95 -2.25
N LYS A 34 -15.80 10.40 -1.05
CA LYS A 34 -14.56 11.11 -0.74
C LYS A 34 -13.79 10.34 0.32
N GLN A 35 -12.51 10.09 0.07
CA GLN A 35 -11.59 9.55 1.07
C GLN A 35 -10.57 10.60 1.45
N PHE A 36 -10.23 10.61 2.73
CA PHE A 36 -9.35 11.57 3.35
C PHE A 36 -8.22 10.87 4.09
N MET A 37 -7.15 11.61 4.34
CA MET A 37 -6.01 11.21 5.17
C MET A 37 -5.57 12.40 6.00
N THR A 38 -4.95 12.17 7.17
CA THR A 38 -4.32 13.28 7.89
C THR A 38 -3.11 13.82 7.12
N MET A 39 -2.89 15.14 7.17
CA MET A 39 -1.73 15.76 6.51
C MET A 39 -0.40 15.17 7.00
N ARG A 40 -0.31 14.83 8.28
CA ARG A 40 0.91 14.25 8.87
C ARG A 40 1.18 12.84 8.33
N ALA A 41 0.17 11.98 8.27
CA ALA A 41 0.32 10.63 7.70
C ALA A 41 0.73 10.70 6.23
N HIS A 42 0.11 11.60 5.45
CA HIS A 42 0.48 11.83 4.05
C HIS A 42 1.97 12.18 3.90
N LEU A 43 2.47 13.15 4.67
CA LEU A 43 3.88 13.55 4.62
C LEU A 43 4.83 12.43 5.03
N ARG A 44 4.43 11.56 5.98
CA ARG A 44 5.29 10.44 6.42
C ARG A 44 5.29 9.29 5.43
N LEU A 45 4.12 8.96 4.88
CA LEU A 45 3.99 7.97 3.83
C LEU A 45 4.83 8.34 2.61
N LYS A 46 4.81 9.62 2.21
CA LYS A 46 5.62 10.11 1.10
C LYS A 46 7.10 9.81 1.29
N ARG A 47 7.66 10.05 2.48
CA ARG A 47 9.07 9.76 2.79
C ARG A 47 9.40 8.27 2.65
N LEU A 48 8.51 7.40 3.12
CA LEU A 48 8.66 5.95 2.99
C LEU A 48 8.62 5.48 1.53
N VAL A 49 7.74 6.10 0.72
CA VAL A 49 7.66 5.83 -0.72
C VAL A 49 8.93 6.30 -1.44
N GLU A 50 9.46 7.47 -1.11
CA GLU A 50 10.68 8.02 -1.70
C GLU A 50 11.91 7.11 -1.53
N ILE A 51 11.96 6.34 -0.44
CA ILE A 51 13.02 5.33 -0.20
C ILE A 51 12.64 3.92 -0.67
N ASN A 52 11.55 3.77 -1.44
CA ASN A 52 11.04 2.51 -1.98
C ASN A 52 10.70 1.44 -0.92
N GLN A 53 10.20 1.85 0.25
CA GLN A 53 9.94 0.93 1.37
C GLN A 53 8.45 0.63 1.59
N VAL A 54 7.57 1.07 0.69
CA VAL A 54 6.14 0.82 0.78
C VAL A 54 5.59 0.24 -0.52
N ILE A 55 4.78 -0.80 -0.37
CA ILE A 55 3.90 -1.33 -1.41
C ILE A 55 2.46 -1.20 -0.91
N PRO A 56 1.65 -0.28 -1.46
CA PRO A 56 0.22 -0.28 -1.19
C PRO A 56 -0.43 -1.56 -1.70
N VAL A 57 -1.33 -2.10 -0.90
CA VAL A 57 -2.19 -3.24 -1.18
C VAL A 57 -3.63 -2.76 -1.11
N THR A 58 -4.44 -3.06 -2.12
CA THR A 58 -5.87 -2.68 -2.14
C THR A 58 -6.68 -3.67 -2.96
N SER A 59 -7.98 -3.72 -2.68
CA SER A 59 -9.00 -4.43 -3.47
C SER A 59 -9.40 -3.69 -4.75
N ARG A 60 -9.05 -2.40 -4.87
CA ARG A 60 -9.38 -1.55 -6.03
C ARG A 60 -8.85 -2.13 -7.34
N THR A 61 -9.60 -1.90 -8.42
CA THR A 61 -9.14 -2.12 -9.80
C THR A 61 -8.07 -1.09 -10.18
N VAL A 62 -7.38 -1.31 -11.30
CA VAL A 62 -6.41 -0.35 -11.86
C VAL A 62 -7.04 1.02 -12.07
N ASP A 63 -8.27 1.08 -12.58
CA ASP A 63 -8.94 2.36 -12.84
C ASP A 63 -9.38 3.06 -11.57
N GLN A 64 -9.90 2.33 -10.58
CA GLN A 64 -10.22 2.89 -9.27
C GLN A 64 -8.97 3.42 -8.56
N PHE A 65 -7.85 2.68 -8.63
CA PHE A 65 -6.58 3.11 -8.03
C PHE A 65 -6.04 4.41 -8.62
N LYS A 66 -6.34 4.73 -9.88
CA LYS A 66 -5.97 6.02 -10.51
C LYS A 66 -6.72 7.21 -9.89
N HIS A 67 -7.85 7.00 -9.24
CA HIS A 67 -8.58 8.07 -8.54
C HIS A 67 -7.97 8.42 -7.18
N LEU A 68 -7.09 7.57 -6.65
CA LEU A 68 -6.36 7.83 -5.42
C LEU A 68 -5.16 8.75 -5.71
N GLU A 69 -5.43 10.06 -5.78
CA GLU A 69 -4.48 11.13 -6.17
C GLU A 69 -3.15 11.06 -5.40
N LEU A 70 -3.20 10.62 -4.14
CA LEU A 70 -2.05 10.34 -3.28
C LEU A 70 -0.94 9.57 -3.99
N PHE A 71 -1.28 8.45 -4.65
CA PHE A 71 -0.32 7.58 -5.32
C PHE A 71 -0.08 7.96 -6.79
N GLN A 72 -0.81 8.96 -7.30
CA GLN A 72 -0.65 9.46 -8.67
C GLN A 72 0.19 10.73 -8.76
N ILE A 73 0.32 11.49 -7.67
CA ILE A 73 0.97 12.80 -7.69
C ILE A 73 2.07 12.85 -6.64
N ASP A 74 1.73 12.64 -5.37
CA ASP A 74 2.60 13.02 -4.25
C ASP A 74 3.52 11.91 -3.74
N ALA A 75 3.02 10.67 -3.69
CA ALA A 75 3.70 9.53 -3.10
C ALA A 75 3.70 8.33 -4.05
N LYS A 76 4.20 8.49 -5.28
CA LYS A 76 4.18 7.44 -6.32
C LYS A 76 5.02 6.21 -5.93
N PRO A 77 4.40 5.06 -5.61
CA PRO A 77 5.14 3.89 -5.17
C PRO A 77 5.80 3.16 -6.35
N LYS A 78 6.97 2.55 -6.12
CA LYS A 78 7.64 1.68 -7.09
C LYS A 78 6.76 0.49 -7.48
N TRP A 79 6.09 -0.09 -6.50
CA TRP A 79 5.21 -1.25 -6.67
C TRP A 79 3.84 -0.97 -6.06
N ALA A 80 2.78 -1.51 -6.64
CA ALA A 80 1.45 -1.53 -6.03
C ALA A 80 0.76 -2.86 -6.31
N ILE A 81 0.07 -3.40 -5.30
CA ILE A 81 -0.68 -4.65 -5.41
C ILE A 81 -2.17 -4.33 -5.38
N LEU A 82 -2.84 -4.59 -6.49
CA LEU A 82 -4.25 -4.25 -6.69
C LEU A 82 -5.12 -5.51 -6.77
N GLU A 83 -6.43 -5.32 -6.82
CA GLU A 83 -7.43 -6.37 -6.99
C GLU A 83 -7.23 -7.54 -6.02
N SER A 84 -6.90 -7.19 -4.77
CA SER A 84 -6.66 -8.12 -3.68
C SER A 84 -5.52 -9.11 -3.90
N GLY A 85 -4.52 -8.74 -4.72
CA GLY A 85 -3.35 -9.58 -5.00
C GLY A 85 -3.33 -10.23 -6.36
N LYS A 86 -4.12 -9.75 -7.32
CA LYS A 86 -4.14 -10.29 -8.69
C LYS A 86 -3.28 -9.48 -9.66
N THR A 87 -3.15 -8.18 -9.40
CA THR A 87 -2.49 -7.25 -10.30
C THR A 87 -1.31 -6.59 -9.61
N LEU A 88 -0.12 -6.73 -10.19
CA LEU A 88 1.08 -6.04 -9.77
C LEU A 88 1.37 -4.88 -10.73
N LEU A 89 1.43 -3.67 -10.19
CA LEU A 89 1.92 -2.51 -10.91
C LEU A 89 3.39 -2.26 -10.55
N LYS A 90 4.18 -1.87 -11.54
CA LYS A 90 5.49 -1.25 -11.40
C LYS A 90 5.43 0.16 -11.94
N GLU A 91 5.79 1.15 -11.12
CA GLU A 91 5.79 2.58 -11.47
C GLU A 91 4.45 3.01 -12.11
N GLY A 92 3.34 2.54 -11.54
CA GLY A 92 1.97 2.85 -11.97
C GLY A 92 1.48 2.11 -13.22
N LYS A 93 2.22 1.13 -13.75
CA LYS A 93 1.82 0.34 -14.94
C LYS A 93 1.87 -1.16 -14.65
N SER A 94 1.02 -1.96 -15.31
CA SER A 94 1.06 -3.41 -15.17
C SER A 94 2.45 -3.96 -15.49
N ASP A 95 2.97 -4.81 -14.60
CA ASP A 95 4.31 -5.36 -14.77
C ASP A 95 4.32 -6.56 -15.72
N LYS A 96 4.71 -6.30 -16.97
CA LYS A 96 4.88 -7.34 -18.00
C LYS A 96 5.90 -8.41 -17.62
N ARG A 97 6.89 -8.09 -16.77
CA ARG A 97 7.89 -9.09 -16.33
C ARG A 97 7.23 -10.11 -15.40
N TYR A 98 6.44 -9.65 -14.44
CA TYR A 98 5.62 -10.51 -13.61
C TYR A 98 4.64 -11.36 -14.43
N GLU A 99 3.93 -10.76 -15.40
CA GLU A 99 3.02 -11.52 -16.27
C GLU A 99 3.75 -12.64 -17.05
N ASN A 100 4.96 -12.37 -17.54
CA ASN A 100 5.79 -13.37 -18.19
C ASN A 100 6.26 -14.44 -17.19
N TRP A 101 6.66 -14.03 -15.99
CA TRP A 101 7.10 -14.93 -14.92
C TRP A 101 6.00 -15.91 -14.52
N LEU A 102 4.75 -15.45 -14.38
CA LEU A 102 3.58 -16.30 -14.13
C LEU A 102 3.44 -17.39 -15.19
N ARG A 103 3.55 -17.03 -16.48
CA ARG A 103 3.44 -17.99 -17.59
C ARG A 103 4.59 -18.99 -17.60
N GLN A 104 5.81 -18.53 -17.35
CA GLN A 104 7.00 -19.39 -17.32
C GLN A 104 6.96 -20.41 -16.18
N HIS A 105 6.50 -19.99 -15.00
CA HIS A 105 6.43 -20.84 -13.80
C HIS A 105 5.07 -21.51 -13.63
N GLN A 106 4.13 -21.32 -14.57
CA GLN A 106 2.76 -21.85 -14.52
C GLN A 106 2.03 -21.51 -13.22
N GLN A 107 2.28 -20.31 -12.69
CA GLN A 107 1.68 -19.81 -11.46
C GLN A 107 0.38 -19.05 -11.74
N PRO A 108 -0.65 -19.17 -10.87
CA PRO A 108 -1.83 -18.31 -10.97
C PRO A 108 -1.51 -16.88 -10.49
N ALA A 109 -2.25 -15.88 -10.98
CA ALA A 109 -2.15 -14.51 -10.47
C ALA A 109 -2.80 -14.41 -9.08
N THR A 110 -1.97 -14.48 -8.04
CA THR A 110 -2.39 -14.46 -6.63
C THR A 110 -1.41 -13.67 -5.78
N MET A 111 -1.84 -13.26 -4.59
CA MET A 111 -0.98 -12.56 -3.62
C MET A 111 0.32 -13.34 -3.37
N SER A 112 0.20 -14.66 -3.16
CA SER A 112 1.37 -15.53 -2.96
C SER A 112 2.34 -15.47 -4.14
N SER A 113 1.84 -15.54 -5.37
CA SER A 113 2.67 -15.48 -6.58
C SER A 113 3.35 -14.12 -6.75
N ILE A 114 2.65 -13.02 -6.41
CA ILE A 114 3.24 -11.67 -6.41
C ILE A 114 4.40 -11.60 -5.42
N LEU A 115 4.21 -12.07 -4.18
CA LEU A 115 5.26 -11.98 -3.16
C LEU A 115 6.48 -12.84 -3.49
N ILE A 116 6.27 -14.05 -4.03
CA ILE A 116 7.38 -14.89 -4.51
C ILE A 116 8.17 -14.15 -5.59
N TYR A 117 7.48 -13.60 -6.60
CA TYR A 117 8.12 -12.82 -7.65
C TYR A 117 8.88 -11.61 -7.08
N LEU A 118 8.27 -10.88 -6.13
CA LEU A 118 8.89 -9.71 -5.52
C LEU A 118 10.13 -10.08 -4.71
N GLU A 119 10.17 -11.21 -4.02
CA GLU A 119 11.38 -11.69 -3.31
C GLU A 119 12.52 -12.05 -4.27
N GLU A 120 12.22 -12.47 -5.50
CA GLU A 120 13.25 -12.73 -6.53
C GLU A 120 13.87 -11.43 -7.06
N VAL A 121 13.12 -10.33 -7.08
CA VAL A 121 13.55 -9.06 -7.68
C VAL A 121 13.88 -7.95 -6.65
N GLU A 122 13.44 -8.11 -5.42
CA GLU A 122 13.73 -7.25 -4.27
C GLU A 122 14.25 -8.12 -3.11
N VAL A 123 15.45 -7.82 -2.61
CA VAL A 123 15.95 -8.45 -1.39
C VAL A 123 15.32 -7.72 -0.19
N THR A 124 14.34 -8.34 0.47
CA THR A 124 13.61 -7.66 1.56
C THR A 124 12.93 -8.63 2.53
N ASN A 125 12.65 -8.14 3.73
CA ASN A 125 11.74 -8.77 4.68
C ASN A 125 10.40 -8.02 4.66
N TRP A 126 9.31 -8.77 4.76
CA TRP A 126 7.96 -8.22 4.71
C TRP A 126 7.48 -7.78 6.09
N GLN A 127 6.89 -6.58 6.14
CA GLN A 127 6.03 -6.14 7.24
C GLN A 127 4.63 -5.88 6.70
N ALA A 128 3.60 -6.21 7.47
CA ALA A 128 2.21 -6.09 7.05
C ALA A 128 1.44 -5.14 7.99
N TYR A 129 0.82 -4.09 7.44
CA TYR A 129 0.01 -3.15 8.20
C TYR A 129 -1.35 -2.87 7.53
N PRO A 130 -2.47 -2.93 8.27
CA PRO A 130 -2.58 -3.48 9.61
C PRO A 130 -2.56 -5.02 9.58
N ALA A 131 -1.92 -5.64 10.57
CA ALA A 131 -1.79 -7.10 10.64
C ALA A 131 -3.15 -7.81 10.63
N MET A 132 -4.14 -7.25 11.36
CA MET A 132 -5.46 -7.87 11.53
C MET A 132 -6.19 -8.11 10.20
N THR A 133 -5.93 -7.30 9.16
CA THR A 133 -6.57 -7.45 7.84
C THR A 133 -5.65 -8.06 6.80
N LEU A 134 -4.35 -7.78 6.88
CA LEU A 134 -3.42 -8.16 5.84
C LEU A 134 -2.73 -9.50 6.11
N SER A 135 -2.35 -9.80 7.36
CA SER A 135 -1.51 -10.96 7.68
C SER A 135 -2.14 -12.29 7.28
N GLU A 136 -3.45 -12.45 7.45
CA GLU A 136 -4.16 -13.68 7.05
C GLU A 136 -4.14 -13.94 5.54
N ARG A 137 -3.89 -12.89 4.74
CA ARG A 137 -3.83 -12.95 3.27
C ARG A 137 -2.43 -13.25 2.75
N LEU A 138 -1.41 -13.19 3.60
CA LEU A 138 -0.01 -13.39 3.23
C LEU A 138 0.43 -14.81 3.56
N THR A 139 1.02 -15.48 2.58
CA THR A 139 1.58 -16.84 2.73
C THR A 139 3.08 -16.84 2.99
N ARG A 140 3.74 -15.68 2.82
CA ARG A 140 5.18 -15.52 3.01
C ARG A 140 5.49 -15.10 4.46
N PRO A 141 6.67 -15.46 5.00
CA PRO A 141 7.11 -14.96 6.31
C PRO A 141 7.08 -13.43 6.35
N HIS A 142 6.43 -12.88 7.38
CA HIS A 142 6.27 -11.45 7.56
C HIS A 142 6.11 -11.10 9.04
N GLU A 143 6.42 -9.85 9.39
CA GLU A 143 6.12 -9.27 10.70
C GLU A 143 4.80 -8.48 10.59
N GLY A 144 3.80 -8.84 11.39
CA GLY A 144 2.54 -8.11 11.46
C GLY A 144 2.65 -6.89 12.39
N ILE A 145 2.16 -5.74 11.93
CA ILE A 145 2.08 -4.51 12.72
C ILE A 145 0.61 -4.29 13.13
N SER A 146 0.34 -4.22 14.43
CA SER A 146 -1.00 -3.93 14.97
C SER A 146 -1.47 -2.52 14.59
N SER A 147 -2.77 -2.32 14.40
CA SER A 147 -3.36 -0.99 14.22
C SER A 147 -3.01 -0.06 15.38
N VAL A 148 -2.80 1.22 15.05
CA VAL A 148 -2.50 2.29 16.02
C VAL A 148 -3.50 3.42 15.90
N GLU A 149 -3.65 4.24 16.95
CA GLU A 149 -4.50 5.43 16.91
C GLU A 149 -3.87 6.61 16.15
N ASP A 150 -2.53 6.63 16.02
CA ASP A 150 -1.80 7.65 15.27
C ASP A 150 -0.90 7.00 14.22
N GLU A 151 -1.45 6.80 13.02
CA GLU A 151 -0.72 6.24 11.89
C GLU A 151 0.49 7.10 11.51
N SER A 152 0.46 8.41 11.79
CA SER A 152 1.59 9.29 11.49
C SER A 152 2.82 8.96 12.33
N ALA A 153 2.61 8.58 13.60
CA ALA A 153 3.69 8.18 14.49
C ALA A 153 4.29 6.84 14.05
N LEU A 154 3.45 5.88 13.68
CA LEU A 154 3.89 4.60 13.13
C LEU A 154 4.72 4.77 11.85
N LEU A 155 4.21 5.55 10.88
CA LEU A 155 4.92 5.76 9.61
C LEU A 155 6.27 6.46 9.83
N GLU A 156 6.38 7.35 10.82
CA GLU A 156 7.65 7.98 11.20
C GLU A 156 8.63 6.96 11.81
N GLU A 157 8.15 6.09 12.72
CA GLU A 157 8.98 5.04 13.32
C GLU A 157 9.53 4.08 12.25
N LEU A 158 8.66 3.63 11.34
CA LEU A 158 9.05 2.75 10.23
C LEU A 158 10.07 3.43 9.32
N PHE A 159 9.91 4.73 9.07
CA PHE A 159 10.87 5.46 8.26
C PHE A 159 12.27 5.44 8.87
N HIS A 160 12.40 5.69 10.17
CA HIS A 160 13.68 5.60 10.86
C HIS A 160 14.26 4.18 10.81
N ARG A 161 13.42 3.17 11.05
CA ARG A 161 13.80 1.75 11.00
C ARG A 161 14.39 1.34 9.65
N TYR A 162 13.87 1.88 8.54
CA TYR A 162 14.32 1.54 7.20
C TYR A 162 15.51 2.35 6.67
N GLN A 163 15.92 3.40 7.38
CA GLN A 163 17.12 4.16 7.02
C GLN A 163 18.41 3.59 7.63
N THR A 164 18.28 2.78 8.69
CA THR A 164 19.36 2.01 9.32
C THR A 164 19.57 0.67 8.65
#